data_AF-A0A137S8W2-F1
#
_entry.id   AF-A0A137S8W2-F1
#
_cell.length_a   1.000
_cell.length_b   1.000
_cell.length_c   1.000
_cell.angle_alpha   90.00
_cell.angle_beta   90.00
_cell.angle_gamma   90.00
#
_symmetry.space_group_name_H-M   'P 1'
#
loop_
_entity.id
_entity.type
_entity.pdbx_description
1 polymer ?
#
loop_
_entity_poly.entity_id
_entity_poly.type
_entity_poly.pdbx_seq_one_letter_code
_entity_poly.pdbx_strand_id
1 'polypeptide(L)'
;MNSAASERNWLFDPAHLKLVQQCRRLIQSEFGVKLHLNEDHLAEHLAEYAGKTRSKHLVHTWEALKQRVPELGQIEAAPAAAKTYRGQEITGSEEEKGGEEARPRKKQVIYRGQVVG
;
A
#
# COMPACT_ATOMS: atom_id res chain seq x y z
N MET A 1 25.77 4.02 22.12
CA MET A 1 24.46 3.34 22.04
C MET A 1 23.39 4.41 21.85
N ASN A 2 23.03 4.74 20.60
CA ASN A 2 21.92 5.65 20.22
C ASN A 2 21.50 5.40 18.74
N SER A 3 21.72 4.19 18.20
CA SER A 3 21.56 3.94 16.75
C SER A 3 20.09 4.00 16.28
N ALA A 4 19.14 3.60 17.13
CA ALA A 4 17.70 3.64 16.80
C ALA A 4 17.10 5.06 16.69
N ALA A 5 17.78 6.07 17.22
CA ALA A 5 17.34 7.48 17.11
C ALA A 5 17.78 8.10 15.77
N SER A 6 18.95 7.71 15.26
CA SER A 6 19.44 8.19 13.95
C SER A 6 18.65 7.59 12.78
N GLU A 7 18.20 6.35 12.89
CA GLU A 7 17.40 5.65 11.87
C GLU A 7 15.98 6.24 11.67
N ARG A 8 15.52 7.07 12.61
CA ARG A 8 14.20 7.71 12.60
C ARG A 8 14.24 9.21 12.34
N ASN A 9 15.38 9.75 11.94
CA ASN A 9 15.54 11.20 11.74
C ASN A 9 14.51 11.78 10.76
N TRP A 10 14.08 10.98 9.78
CA TRP A 10 13.08 11.36 8.78
C TRP A 10 11.67 11.59 9.37
N LEU A 11 11.33 11.01 10.53
CA LEU A 11 10.05 11.25 11.22
C LEU A 11 9.95 12.63 11.89
N PHE A 12 11.04 13.40 11.98
CA PHE A 12 10.98 14.75 12.55
C PHE A 12 10.48 15.81 11.55
N ASP A 13 10.47 15.49 10.26
CA ASP A 13 9.93 16.39 9.25
C ASP A 13 8.38 16.31 9.22
N PRO A 14 7.67 17.43 9.39
CA PRO A 14 6.21 17.48 9.31
C PRO A 14 5.65 16.98 7.97
N ALA A 15 6.39 17.08 6.86
CA ALA A 15 5.96 16.57 5.57
C ALA A 15 5.91 15.04 5.55
N HIS A 16 6.96 14.38 6.06
CA HIS A 16 7.01 12.91 6.16
C HIS A 16 5.99 12.39 7.16
N LEU A 17 5.83 13.06 8.30
CA LEU A 17 4.84 12.68 9.31
C LEU A 17 3.42 12.62 8.75
N LYS A 18 3.03 13.58 7.91
CA LYS A 18 1.69 13.58 7.28
C LYS A 18 1.48 12.33 6.42
N LEU A 19 2.48 11.95 5.62
CA LEU A 19 2.42 10.76 4.78
C LEU A 19 2.36 9.48 5.62
N VAL A 20 3.16 9.38 6.68
CA VAL A 20 3.12 8.23 7.60
C VAL A 20 1.78 8.12 8.31
N GLN A 21 1.23 9.23 8.80
CA GLN A 21 -0.09 9.24 9.43
C GLN A 21 -1.18 8.80 8.46
N GLN A 22 -1.09 9.22 7.19
CA GLN A 22 -2.00 8.80 6.14
C GLN A 22 -1.89 7.30 5.86
N CYS A 23 -0.68 6.76 5.70
CA CYS A 23 -0.46 5.33 5.56
C CYS A 23 -1.03 4.54 6.75
N ARG A 24 -0.75 4.97 7.99
CA ARG A 24 -1.27 4.34 9.20
C ARG A 24 -2.80 4.30 9.25
N ARG A 25 -3.47 5.40 8.90
CA ARG A 25 -4.93 5.47 8.84
C ARG A 25 -5.49 4.51 7.79
N LEU A 26 -4.86 4.44 6.62
CA LEU A 26 -5.29 3.53 5.55
C LEU A 26 -5.10 2.07 5.94
N ILE A 27 -3.95 1.73 6.52
CA ILE A 27 -3.66 0.38 7.04
C ILE A 27 -4.68 -0.01 8.11
N GLN A 28 -4.98 0.90 9.04
CA GLN A 28 -5.99 0.65 10.07
C GLN A 28 -7.37 0.40 9.45
N SER A 29 -7.75 1.14 8.41
CA SER A 29 -9.05 0.97 7.75
C SER A 29 -9.16 -0.32 6.92
N GLU A 30 -8.06 -0.79 6.32
CA GLU A 30 -8.06 -1.96 5.45
C GLU A 30 -7.79 -3.27 6.21
N PHE A 31 -6.85 -3.24 7.15
CA PHE A 31 -6.39 -4.44 7.88
C PHE A 31 -6.82 -4.48 9.35
N GLY A 32 -7.37 -3.39 9.89
CA GLY A 32 -7.72 -3.29 11.32
C GLY A 32 -6.51 -3.16 12.25
N VAL A 33 -5.30 -3.02 11.71
CA VAL A 33 -4.06 -2.97 12.50
C VAL A 33 -3.70 -1.53 12.85
N LYS A 34 -3.41 -1.29 14.13
CA LYS A 34 -2.99 0.02 14.63
C LYS A 34 -1.48 0.03 14.86
N LEU A 35 -0.74 0.58 13.91
CA LEU A 35 0.70 0.81 14.02
C LEU A 35 0.98 2.03 14.90
N HIS A 36 2.08 2.06 15.64
CA HIS A 36 2.53 3.19 16.46
C HIS A 36 3.80 3.85 15.91
N LEU A 37 3.94 5.18 16.05
CA LEU A 37 5.12 5.91 15.54
C LEU A 37 6.42 5.53 16.26
N ASN A 38 6.31 4.99 17.48
CA ASN A 38 7.45 4.62 18.31
C ASN A 38 7.90 3.16 18.10
N GLU A 39 7.32 2.44 17.14
CA GLU A 39 7.70 1.04 16.83
C GLU A 39 9.02 1.01 16.05
N ASP A 40 9.96 0.14 16.47
CA ASP A 40 11.30 0.04 15.87
C ASP A 40 11.24 -0.45 14.41
N HIS A 41 10.23 -1.27 14.09
CA HIS A 41 9.99 -1.82 12.76
C HIS A 41 8.85 -1.12 12.00
N LEU A 42 8.55 0.15 12.33
CA LEU A 42 7.46 0.89 11.69
C LEU A 42 7.59 0.91 10.16
N ALA A 43 8.79 1.17 9.66
CA ALA A 43 9.05 1.27 8.23
C ALA A 43 8.85 -0.08 7.51
N GLU A 44 9.29 -1.18 8.12
CA GLU A 44 9.09 -2.54 7.62
C GLU A 44 7.59 -2.89 7.57
N HIS A 45 6.84 -2.60 8.64
CA HIS A 45 5.39 -2.84 8.65
C HIS A 45 4.67 -2.01 7.59
N LEU A 46 5.03 -0.73 7.42
CA LEU A 46 4.46 0.09 6.35
C LEU A 46 4.74 -0.51 4.96
N ALA A 47 5.96 -0.98 4.71
CA ALA A 47 6.32 -1.65 3.46
C ALA A 47 5.53 -2.94 3.25
N GLU A 48 5.42 -3.76 4.29
CA GLU A 48 4.70 -5.03 4.27
C GLU A 48 3.21 -4.83 3.92
N TYR A 49 2.52 -3.92 4.60
CA TYR A 49 1.12 -3.64 4.33
C TYR A 49 0.92 -2.93 2.98
N ALA A 50 1.86 -2.08 2.57
CA ALA A 50 1.84 -1.48 1.23
C ALA A 50 2.07 -2.51 0.11
N GLY A 51 2.72 -3.64 0.38
CA GLY A 51 2.82 -4.76 -0.57
C GLY A 51 1.58 -5.66 -0.60
N LYS A 52 0.86 -5.77 0.52
CA LYS A 52 -0.34 -6.62 0.67
C LYS A 52 -1.66 -5.92 0.32
N THR A 53 -1.66 -4.59 0.31
CA THR A 53 -2.86 -3.77 0.09
C THR A 53 -3.41 -3.90 -1.33
N ARG A 54 -4.74 -3.76 -1.44
CA ARG A 54 -5.44 -3.59 -2.72
C ARG A 54 -5.76 -2.12 -2.99
N SER A 55 -5.51 -1.24 -2.03
CA SER A 55 -5.79 0.19 -2.12
C SER A 55 -4.69 0.91 -2.91
N LYS A 56 -5.05 1.40 -4.09
CA LYS A 56 -4.17 2.27 -4.89
C LYS A 56 -3.70 3.47 -4.09
N HIS A 57 -4.55 4.01 -3.22
CA HIS A 57 -4.22 5.18 -2.43
C HIS A 57 -3.09 4.91 -1.44
N LEU A 58 -3.10 3.76 -0.76
CA LEU A 58 -2.02 3.38 0.16
C LEU A 58 -0.70 3.20 -0.59
N VAL A 59 -0.73 2.52 -1.74
CA VAL A 59 0.44 2.34 -2.61
C VAL A 59 1.03 3.69 -3.03
N HIS A 60 0.20 4.62 -3.53
CA HIS A 60 0.68 5.94 -3.96
C HIS A 60 1.25 6.76 -2.80
N THR A 61 0.62 6.71 -1.62
CA THR A 61 1.14 7.41 -0.43
C THR A 61 2.47 6.83 0.05
N TRP A 62 2.63 5.51 -0.04
CA TRP A 62 3.87 4.82 0.28
C TRP A 62 4.99 5.17 -0.71
N GLU A 63 4.69 5.18 -2.00
CA GLU A 63 5.64 5.63 -3.03
C GLU A 63 6.05 7.08 -2.85
N ALA A 64 5.10 7.97 -2.57
CA ALA A 64 5.38 9.38 -2.29
C ALA A 64 6.24 9.59 -1.03
N LEU A 65 6.20 8.66 -0.08
CA LEU A 65 7.07 8.65 1.08
C LEU A 65 8.48 8.16 0.72
N LYS A 66 8.60 7.06 -0.03
CA LYS A 66 9.89 6.54 -0.53
C LYS A 66 10.66 7.57 -1.38
N GLN A 67 9.94 8.34 -2.19
CA GLN A 67 10.56 9.40 -3.03
C GLN A 67 11.21 10.51 -2.19
N ARG A 68 10.68 10.78 -0.99
CA ARG A 68 11.21 11.82 -0.10
C ARG A 68 12.27 11.29 0.86
N VAL A 69 12.11 10.03 1.29
CA VAL A 69 13.03 9.36 2.21
C VAL A 69 13.64 8.17 1.46
N PRO A 70 14.75 8.37 0.73
CA PRO A 70 15.36 7.31 -0.09
C PRO A 70 15.85 6.12 0.76
N GLU A 71 16.11 6.31 2.05
CA GLU A 71 16.42 5.25 3.02
C GLU A 71 15.31 4.20 3.10
N LEU A 72 14.03 4.61 2.97
CA LEU A 72 12.89 3.70 2.98
C LEU A 72 12.73 2.91 1.68
N GLY A 73 13.37 3.36 0.58
CA GLY A 73 13.36 2.65 -0.70
C GLY A 73 14.15 1.34 -0.65
N GLN A 74 15.09 1.21 0.29
CA GLN A 74 15.89 0.00 0.49
C GLN A 74 15.15 -1.08 1.28
N ILE A 75 14.05 -0.70 1.95
CA ILE A 75 13.18 -1.62 2.65
C ILE A 75 12.30 -2.28 1.59
N GLU A 76 12.79 -3.41 1.07
CA GLU A 76 12.04 -4.23 0.12
C GLU A 76 10.70 -4.62 0.75
N ALA A 77 9.61 -4.05 0.23
CA ALA A 77 8.30 -4.64 0.41
C ALA A 77 8.40 -6.03 -0.23
N ALA A 78 8.25 -7.09 0.59
CA ALA A 78 8.31 -8.47 0.11
C ALA A 78 7.52 -8.57 -1.21
N PRO A 79 8.14 -9.04 -2.32
CA PRO A 79 7.51 -8.99 -3.62
C PRO A 79 6.17 -9.70 -3.51
N ALA A 80 5.11 -9.00 -3.94
CA ALA A 80 3.77 -9.57 -3.98
C ALA A 80 3.88 -10.91 -4.72
N ALA A 81 3.73 -12.02 -3.97
CA ALA A 81 4.02 -13.35 -4.45
C ALA A 81 3.40 -13.53 -5.84
N ALA A 82 4.23 -13.86 -6.83
CA ALA A 82 3.83 -14.00 -8.22
C ALA A 82 2.56 -14.86 -8.27
N LYS A 83 1.46 -14.28 -8.76
CA LYS A 83 0.19 -15.00 -8.87
C LYS A 83 0.38 -16.05 -9.96
N THR A 84 0.53 -17.30 -9.54
CA THR A 84 0.55 -18.44 -10.46
C THR A 84 -0.89 -18.79 -10.81
N TYR A 85 -1.30 -18.54 -12.06
CA TYR A 85 -2.59 -19.01 -12.58
C TYR A 85 -2.34 -20.21 -13.48
N ARG A 86 -2.93 -21.36 -13.14
CA ARG A 86 -2.86 -22.60 -13.94
C ARG A 86 -1.44 -22.99 -14.38
N GLY A 87 -0.45 -22.82 -13.49
CA GLY A 87 0.95 -23.21 -13.76
C GLY A 87 1.79 -22.17 -14.50
N GLN A 88 1.29 -20.95 -14.75
CA GLN A 88 2.08 -19.84 -15.28
C GLN A 88 2.23 -18.73 -14.25
N GLU A 89 3.47 -18.25 -14.07
CA GLU A 89 3.79 -17.07 -13.28
C GLU A 89 3.29 -15.82 -14.01
N ILE A 90 2.29 -15.14 -13.45
CA ILE A 90 1.87 -13.83 -13.93
C ILE A 90 2.79 -12.82 -13.23
N THR A 91 3.91 -12.49 -13.88
CA THR A 91 4.68 -11.29 -13.56
C THR A 91 3.82 -10.09 -13.93
N GLY A 92 3.37 -9.35 -12.92
CA GLY A 92 2.65 -8.10 -13.11
C GLY A 92 3.59 -7.04 -13.66
N SER A 93 3.75 -6.98 -14.97
CA SER A 93 4.21 -5.81 -15.70
C SER A 93 3.01 -5.25 -16.45
N GLU A 94 2.48 -4.13 -15.98
CA GLU A 94 1.54 -3.32 -16.74
C GLU A 94 2.25 -2.85 -18.01
N GLU A 95 1.81 -3.31 -19.18
CA GLU A 95 1.89 -2.54 -20.42
C GLU A 95 0.88 -3.07 -21.45
N GLU A 96 0.18 -2.11 -22.03
CA GLU A 96 -1.00 -2.23 -22.88
C GLU A 96 -0.68 -2.82 -24.26
N LYS A 97 -1.58 -3.66 -24.80
CA LYS A 97 -2.23 -3.43 -26.11
C LYS A 97 -3.15 -4.59 -26.51
N GLY A 98 -4.40 -4.24 -26.86
CA GLY A 98 -5.12 -4.90 -27.95
C GLY A 98 -6.49 -5.50 -27.59
N GLY A 99 -7.55 -4.82 -28.05
CA GLY A 99 -8.69 -5.50 -28.66
C GLY A 99 -9.99 -5.59 -27.86
N GLU A 100 -11.02 -4.95 -28.44
CA GLU A 100 -12.46 -5.23 -28.32
C GLU A 100 -13.24 -4.91 -27.02
N GLU A 101 -14.05 -3.85 -27.16
CA GLU A 101 -15.36 -3.58 -26.57
C GLU A 101 -15.96 -4.62 -25.59
N ALA A 102 -16.07 -4.24 -24.31
CA ALA A 102 -17.09 -4.77 -23.42
C ALA A 102 -17.63 -3.68 -22.48
N ARG A 103 -18.89 -3.31 -22.74
CA ARG A 103 -19.73 -2.30 -22.07
C ARG A 103 -19.64 -2.31 -20.53
N PRO A 104 -19.85 -1.16 -19.85
CA PRO A 104 -19.80 -1.07 -18.40
C PRO A 104 -20.95 -1.87 -17.77
N ARG A 105 -20.65 -3.00 -17.14
CA ARG A 105 -21.62 -3.74 -16.32
C ARG A 105 -21.89 -2.95 -15.04
N LYS A 106 -23.00 -2.20 -15.02
CA LYS A 106 -23.53 -1.55 -13.82
C LYS A 106 -23.81 -2.63 -12.76
N LYS A 107 -23.07 -2.61 -11.65
CA LYS A 107 -23.29 -3.52 -10.51
C LYS A 107 -24.56 -3.06 -9.79
N GLN A 108 -25.65 -3.82 -9.90
CA GLN A 108 -26.83 -3.63 -9.06
C GLN A 108 -26.51 -4.07 -7.63
N VAL A 109 -26.75 -3.20 -6.65
CA VAL A 109 -26.60 -3.50 -5.23
C VAL A 109 -27.98 -3.71 -4.64
N ILE A 110 -28.24 -4.89 -4.07
CA ILE A 110 -29.53 -5.18 -3.43
C ILE A 110 -29.41 -4.83 -1.95
N TYR A 111 -30.27 -3.93 -1.46
CA TYR A 111 -30.40 -3.62 -0.04
C TYR A 111 -31.82 -3.92 0.43
N ARG A 112 -31.97 -4.68 1.53
CA ARG A 112 -33.25 -4.99 2.20
C ARG A 112 -34.39 -5.44 1.26
N GLY A 113 -34.06 -6.28 0.26
CA GLY A 113 -35.02 -6.78 -0.74
C GLY A 113 -35.35 -5.82 -1.89
N GLN A 114 -34.72 -4.63 -1.94
CA GLN A 114 -34.86 -3.67 -3.03
C GLN A 114 -33.54 -3.48 -3.78
N VAL A 115 -33.62 -3.46 -5.10
CA VAL A 115 -32.46 -3.20 -5.97
C VAL A 115 -32.19 -1.69 -6.00
N VAL A 116 -30.99 -1.29 -5.57
CA VAL A 116 -30.49 0.08 -5.64
C VAL A 116 -29.31 0.10 -6.62
N GLY A 117 -29.41 0.96 -7.64
CA GLY A 117 -28.44 1.06 -8.75
C GLY A 117 -27.44 2.18 -8.57
#